data_AF-R7SHS4-F1
#
_entry.id   AF-R7SHS4-F1
#
_cell.length_a   1.000
_cell.length_b   1.000
_cell.length_c   1.000
_cell.angle_alpha   90.00
_cell.angle_beta   90.00
_cell.angle_gamma   90.00
#
_symmetry.space_group_name_H-M   'P 1'
#
loop_
_entity.id
_entity.type
_entity.pdbx_description
1 polymer ?
#
loop_
_entity_poly.entity_id
_entity_poly.type
_entity_poly.pdbx_seq_one_letter_code
_entity_poly.pdbx_strand_id
1 'polypeptide(L)'
;MSLNLHQRGNLFCNILINCFPTRVYGQMEYYLSFLKFITIILIVVLGLAIDLGASPQGRLGFRYWKERPFPDKYLGTTGTSGHFLGFWAVIMQASFSFSGSEFPGIAAGEVIDATRNVPRALRKVWIRITLFYLGGVLVSGLLVPYDDPFLALGESPGHQNGHASPFVIAFTRAGWKLMPNVVNAAILLSALSAASSDIYISSRFLFFLARHILELVCLARSPNTENYPQNQILTAMKPLTETLVTRTLGLRNQPSYLIRLPGNKYYLRPR
;
A
#
# COMPACT_ATOMS: atom_id res chain seq x y z
N MET A 1 22.62 4.29 1.34
CA MET A 1 21.61 3.47 2.05
C MET A 1 21.78 2.03 1.57
N SER A 2 22.53 1.19 2.30
CA SER A 2 22.74 -0.21 1.91
C SER A 2 21.49 -1.01 2.32
N LEU A 3 20.85 -1.68 1.36
CA LEU A 3 19.77 -2.61 1.67
C LEU A 3 20.32 -3.86 2.34
N ASN A 4 19.66 -4.31 3.40
CA ASN A 4 19.99 -5.55 4.10
C ASN A 4 19.82 -6.78 3.19
N LEU A 5 20.60 -7.85 3.42
CA LEU A 5 20.60 -9.06 2.59
C LEU A 5 19.21 -9.70 2.46
N HIS A 6 18.39 -9.65 3.53
CA HIS A 6 17.00 -10.12 3.53
C HIS A 6 16.09 -9.26 2.64
N GLN A 7 16.28 -7.93 2.66
CA GLN A 7 15.54 -7.01 1.77
C GLN A 7 15.94 -7.22 0.30
N ARG A 8 17.22 -7.53 0.03
CA ARG A 8 17.71 -7.85 -1.32
C ARG A 8 17.10 -9.14 -1.86
N GLY A 9 16.95 -10.17 -1.00
CA GLY A 9 16.28 -11.42 -1.37
C GLY A 9 14.81 -11.23 -1.75
N ASN A 10 14.07 -10.43 -0.96
CA ASN A 10 12.66 -10.11 -1.24
C ASN A 10 12.50 -9.30 -2.55
N LEU A 11 13.41 -8.36 -2.82
CA LEU A 11 13.45 -7.61 -4.08
C LEU A 11 13.73 -8.52 -5.28
N PHE A 12 14.69 -9.44 -5.16
CA PHE A 12 15.02 -10.37 -6.24
C PHE A 12 13.84 -11.30 -6.57
N CYS A 13 13.15 -11.80 -5.54
CA CYS A 13 11.94 -12.61 -5.74
C CYS A 13 10.83 -11.81 -6.44
N ASN A 14 10.59 -10.56 -6.04
CA ASN A 14 9.57 -9.72 -6.67
C ASN A 14 9.90 -9.40 -8.14
N ILE A 15 11.17 -9.17 -8.47
CA ILE A 15 11.61 -8.93 -9.86
C ILE A 15 11.42 -10.20 -10.70
N LEU A 16 11.76 -11.38 -10.15
CA LEU A 16 11.56 -12.66 -10.84
C LEU A 16 10.08 -12.99 -11.08
N ILE A 17 9.19 -12.68 -10.13
CA ILE A 17 7.74 -12.86 -10.29
C ILE A 17 7.19 -11.96 -11.39
N ASN A 18 7.73 -10.74 -11.54
CA ASN A 18 7.33 -9.80 -12.60
C ASN A 18 7.79 -10.20 -14.02
N CYS A 19 8.71 -11.16 -14.15
CA CYS A 19 9.14 -11.69 -15.45
C CYS A 19 8.22 -12.80 -16.00
N PHE A 20 7.23 -13.26 -15.23
CA PHE A 20 6.29 -14.27 -15.71
C PHE A 20 5.23 -13.68 -16.67
N PRO A 21 4.66 -14.50 -17.58
CA PRO A 21 3.60 -14.07 -18.48
C PRO A 21 2.43 -13.45 -17.69
N THR A 22 2.03 -12.24 -18.07
CA THR A 22 1.00 -11.42 -17.39
C THR A 22 -0.33 -12.16 -17.18
N ARG A 23 -0.67 -13.11 -18.06
CA ARG A 23 -1.88 -13.93 -17.98
C ARG A 23 -1.86 -14.94 -16.82
N VAL A 24 -0.72 -15.55 -16.53
CA VAL A 24 -0.57 -16.52 -15.43
C VAL A 24 -0.48 -15.77 -14.10
N TYR A 25 0.23 -14.63 -14.09
CA TYR A 25 0.33 -13.74 -12.94
C TYR A 25 -1.05 -13.30 -12.43
N GLY A 26 -1.94 -12.85 -13.32
CA GLY A 26 -3.28 -12.41 -12.94
C GLY A 26 -4.15 -13.52 -12.31
N GLN A 27 -4.01 -14.78 -12.75
CA GLN A 27 -4.72 -15.91 -12.14
C GLN A 27 -4.15 -16.23 -10.74
N MET A 28 -2.82 -16.26 -10.61
CA MET A 28 -2.16 -16.50 -9.33
C MET A 28 -2.50 -15.42 -8.29
N GLU A 29 -2.51 -14.16 -8.72
CA GLU A 29 -2.81 -13.03 -7.85
C GLU A 29 -4.27 -13.04 -7.36
N TYR A 30 -5.20 -13.54 -8.19
CA TYR A 30 -6.58 -13.77 -7.77
C TYR A 30 -6.66 -14.78 -6.61
N TYR A 31 -6.00 -15.94 -6.74
CA TYR A 31 -5.98 -16.96 -5.69
C TYR A 31 -5.25 -16.47 -4.42
N LEU A 32 -4.12 -15.78 -4.57
CA LEU A 32 -3.39 -15.19 -3.45
C LEU A 32 -4.25 -14.14 -2.73
N SER A 33 -4.95 -13.27 -3.46
CA SER A 33 -5.84 -12.27 -2.88
C SER A 33 -7.02 -12.90 -2.13
N PHE A 34 -7.56 -14.01 -2.63
CA PHE A 34 -8.60 -14.77 -1.93
C PHE A 34 -8.08 -15.39 -0.63
N LEU A 35 -6.87 -15.96 -0.65
CA LEU A 35 -6.21 -16.51 0.54
C LEU A 35 -5.94 -15.43 1.60
N LYS A 36 -5.53 -14.22 1.19
CA LYS A 36 -5.38 -13.06 2.12
C LYS A 36 -6.69 -12.75 2.83
N PHE A 37 -7.78 -12.69 2.08
CA PHE A 37 -9.11 -12.39 2.62
C PHE A 37 -9.56 -13.46 3.64
N ILE A 38 -9.39 -14.75 3.32
CA ILE A 38 -9.67 -15.85 4.25
C ILE A 38 -8.81 -15.74 5.51
N THR A 39 -7.52 -15.44 5.35
CA THR A 39 -6.58 -15.32 6.48
C THR A 39 -7.03 -14.24 7.46
N ILE A 40 -7.44 -13.08 6.97
CA ILE A 40 -7.91 -11.98 7.84
C ILE A 40 -9.17 -12.41 8.61
N ILE A 41 -10.14 -13.02 7.93
CA ILE A 41 -11.36 -13.52 8.58
C ILE A 41 -11.03 -14.56 9.64
N LEU A 42 -10.15 -15.51 9.32
CA LEU A 42 -9.72 -16.56 10.23
C LEU A 42 -9.09 -15.95 11.49
N ILE A 43 -8.17 -15.00 11.34
CA ILE A 43 -7.50 -14.34 12.48
C ILE A 43 -8.51 -13.60 13.37
N VAL A 44 -9.47 -12.88 12.77
CA VAL A 44 -10.51 -12.14 13.51
C VAL A 44 -11.43 -13.10 14.28
N VAL A 45 -11.91 -14.16 13.63
CA VAL A 45 -12.81 -15.15 14.26
C VAL A 45 -12.11 -15.92 15.36
N LEU A 46 -10.87 -16.39 15.12
CA LEU A 46 -10.08 -17.08 16.14
C LEU A 46 -9.72 -16.15 17.30
N GLY A 47 -9.47 -14.88 17.03
CA GLY A 47 -9.26 -13.87 18.06
C GLY A 47 -10.49 -13.70 18.96
N LEU A 48 -11.69 -13.62 18.39
CA LEU A 48 -12.93 -13.58 19.17
C LEU A 48 -13.14 -14.87 19.98
N ALA A 49 -12.80 -16.04 19.43
CA ALA A 49 -12.87 -17.29 20.16
C ALA A 49 -11.95 -17.30 21.40
N ILE A 50 -10.74 -16.74 21.28
CA ILE A 50 -9.80 -16.58 22.40
C ILE A 50 -10.39 -15.63 23.46
N ASP A 51 -10.96 -14.49 23.05
CA ASP A 51 -11.58 -13.55 23.99
C ASP A 51 -12.74 -14.18 24.78
N LEU A 52 -13.53 -15.03 24.13
CA LEU A 52 -14.64 -15.78 24.74
C LEU A 52 -14.21 -16.92 25.67
N GLY A 53 -12.91 -17.27 25.70
CA GLY A 53 -12.36 -18.26 26.63
C GLY A 53 -11.77 -19.51 25.99
N ALA A 54 -11.48 -19.52 24.68
CA ALA A 54 -10.75 -20.61 24.01
C ALA A 54 -9.25 -20.67 24.37
N SER A 55 -8.83 -19.96 25.43
CA SER A 55 -7.46 -19.91 25.94
C SER A 55 -7.40 -20.48 27.36
N PRO A 56 -6.26 -21.09 27.76
CA PRO A 56 -6.01 -21.52 29.14
C PRO A 56 -6.12 -20.38 30.17
N GLN A 57 -6.08 -19.12 29.73
CA GLN A 57 -6.18 -17.92 30.56
C GLN A 57 -7.62 -17.58 30.95
N GLY A 58 -8.60 -18.36 30.48
CA GLY A 58 -10.03 -18.10 30.69
C GLY A 58 -10.56 -17.00 29.78
N ARG A 59 -11.81 -16.58 30.03
CA ARG A 59 -12.48 -15.52 29.26
C ARG A 59 -11.87 -14.15 29.57
N LEU A 60 -11.35 -13.46 28.56
CA LEU A 60 -10.83 -12.10 28.71
C LEU A 60 -11.99 -11.10 28.82
N GLY A 61 -12.98 -11.18 27.94
CA GLY A 61 -14.25 -10.46 28.06
C GLY A 61 -14.10 -8.96 28.37
N PHE A 62 -13.29 -8.26 27.57
CA PHE A 62 -12.96 -6.83 27.74
C PHE A 62 -12.12 -6.49 28.99
N ARG A 63 -11.45 -7.45 29.63
CA ARG A 63 -10.59 -7.20 30.80
C ARG A 63 -9.63 -6.02 30.60
N TYR A 64 -8.87 -6.03 29.50
CA TYR A 64 -7.89 -4.97 29.22
C TYR A 64 -8.52 -3.60 28.97
N TRP A 65 -9.71 -3.55 28.38
CA TRP A 65 -10.44 -2.30 28.16
C TRP A 65 -11.04 -1.71 29.45
N LYS A 66 -11.30 -2.54 30.47
CA LYS A 66 -11.82 -2.07 31.76
C LYS A 66 -10.71 -1.68 32.72
N GLU A 67 -9.66 -2.50 32.79
CA GLU A 67 -8.59 -2.32 33.76
C GLU A 67 -7.57 -1.28 33.30
N ARG A 68 -7.22 -1.26 32.00
CA ARG A 68 -6.13 -0.45 31.44
C ARG A 68 -6.38 -0.08 29.97
N PRO A 69 -7.39 0.77 29.69
CA PRO A 69 -7.84 1.04 28.33
C PRO A 69 -6.80 1.77 27.46
N PHE A 70 -6.01 2.68 28.04
CA PHE A 70 -5.11 3.55 27.30
C PHE A 70 -3.77 3.73 28.01
N PRO A 71 -2.67 3.96 27.27
CA PRO A 71 -1.37 4.25 27.86
C PRO A 71 -1.33 5.64 28.50
N ASP A 72 -0.89 5.71 29.77
CA ASP A 72 -0.75 6.98 30.53
C ASP A 72 0.38 7.89 30.05
N LYS A 73 1.31 7.34 29.26
CA LYS A 73 2.50 8.01 28.76
C LYS A 73 2.78 7.62 27.31
N TYR A 74 3.19 8.60 26.51
CA TYR A 74 3.66 8.37 25.15
C TYR A 74 5.02 9.06 24.98
N LEU A 75 6.04 8.33 24.52
CA LEU A 75 7.42 8.83 24.36
C LEU A 75 7.97 9.55 25.61
N GLY A 76 7.68 9.01 26.81
CA GLY A 76 8.13 9.60 28.08
C GLY A 76 7.40 10.88 28.50
N THR A 77 6.45 11.38 27.71
CA THR A 77 5.61 12.53 28.05
C THR A 77 4.30 12.06 28.69
N THR A 78 3.98 12.57 29.87
CA THR A 78 2.75 12.27 30.62
C THR A 78 1.70 13.36 30.47
N GLY A 79 0.43 13.03 30.71
CA GLY A 79 -0.68 13.99 30.68
C GLY A 79 -1.29 14.23 29.30
N THR A 80 -2.01 15.35 29.15
CA THR A 80 -2.79 15.68 27.94
C THR A 80 -1.93 15.81 26.68
N SER A 81 -0.70 16.33 26.82
CA SER A 81 0.28 16.41 25.73
C SER A 81 0.72 15.03 25.25
N GLY A 82 1.00 14.10 26.18
CA GLY A 82 1.34 12.71 25.88
C GLY A 82 0.21 11.99 25.12
N HIS A 83 -1.04 12.14 25.58
CA HIS A 83 -2.20 11.57 24.90
C HIS A 83 -2.39 12.16 23.49
N PHE A 84 -2.19 13.47 23.32
CA PHE A 84 -2.28 14.12 22.00
C PHE A 84 -1.20 13.60 21.03
N LEU A 85 0.05 13.44 21.50
CA LEU A 85 1.14 12.88 20.70
C LEU A 85 0.86 11.44 20.29
N GLY A 86 0.32 10.62 21.20
CA GLY A 86 -0.07 9.24 20.90
C GLY A 86 -1.21 9.18 19.87
N PHE A 87 -2.24 10.00 20.05
CA PHE A 87 -3.34 10.14 19.10
C PHE A 87 -2.85 10.56 17.71
N TRP A 88 -1.97 11.57 17.65
CA TRP A 88 -1.39 12.04 16.39
C TRP A 88 -0.57 10.95 15.68
N ALA A 89 0.21 10.18 16.43
CA ALA A 89 0.97 9.06 15.87
C ALA A 89 0.06 7.97 15.28
N VAL A 90 -1.04 7.64 15.96
CA VAL A 90 -2.02 6.68 15.45
C VAL A 90 -2.72 7.20 14.19
N ILE A 91 -3.05 8.50 14.11
CA ILE A 91 -3.61 9.11 12.89
C ILE A 91 -2.64 8.95 11.71
N MET A 92 -1.35 9.22 11.92
CA MET A 92 -0.34 9.07 10.87
C MET A 92 -0.27 7.62 10.37
N GLN A 93 -0.24 6.66 11.29
CA GLN A 93 -0.20 5.23 10.94
C GLN A 93 -1.49 4.76 10.26
N ALA A 94 -2.65 5.24 10.72
CA ALA A 94 -3.94 4.95 10.10
C ALA A 94 -4.00 5.51 8.68
N SER A 95 -3.56 6.76 8.47
CA SER A 95 -3.53 7.41 7.15
C SER A 95 -2.68 6.63 6.16
N PHE A 96 -1.48 6.18 6.59
CA PHE A 96 -0.62 5.33 5.76
C PHE A 96 -1.31 4.00 5.38
N SER A 97 -2.08 3.41 6.29
CA SER A 97 -2.78 2.14 6.06
C SER A 97 -3.94 2.23 5.04
N PHE A 98 -4.46 3.44 4.81
CA PHE A 98 -5.48 3.71 3.79
C PHE A 98 -4.91 4.19 2.44
N SER A 99 -3.59 4.35 2.34
CA SER A 99 -2.92 4.57 1.05
C SER A 99 -3.14 3.35 0.14
N GLY A 100 -3.40 3.59 -1.14
CA GLY A 100 -3.75 2.55 -2.12
C GLY A 100 -5.24 2.50 -2.49
N SER A 101 -6.08 3.33 -1.88
CA SER A 101 -7.47 3.51 -2.31
C SER A 101 -7.60 4.19 -3.69
N GLU A 102 -6.52 4.83 -4.15
CA GLU A 102 -6.36 5.46 -5.45
C GLU A 102 -6.15 4.47 -6.60
N PHE A 103 -5.73 3.23 -6.32
CA PHE A 103 -5.33 2.27 -7.36
C PHE A 103 -6.44 1.91 -8.36
N PRO A 104 -7.71 1.73 -7.96
CA PRO A 104 -8.79 1.49 -8.91
C PRO A 104 -9.06 2.67 -9.84
N GLY A 105 -8.66 3.90 -9.46
CA GLY A 105 -8.75 5.08 -10.31
C GLY A 105 -7.76 5.04 -11.48
N ILE A 106 -6.58 4.47 -11.28
CA ILE A 106 -5.57 4.29 -12.35
C ILE A 106 -6.00 3.20 -13.31
N ALA A 107 -6.57 2.12 -12.76
CA ALA A 107 -7.11 1.00 -13.55
C ALA A 107 -8.36 1.38 -14.34
N ALA A 108 -8.96 2.56 -14.10
CA ALA A 108 -10.11 3.05 -14.86
C ALA A 108 -9.85 3.09 -16.37
N GLY A 109 -8.61 3.30 -16.81
CA GLY A 109 -8.23 3.30 -18.22
C GLY A 109 -8.35 1.93 -18.93
N GLU A 110 -8.49 0.84 -18.18
CA GLU A 110 -8.53 -0.54 -18.70
C GLU A 110 -9.90 -1.22 -18.47
N VAL A 111 -10.85 -0.53 -17.82
CA VAL A 111 -12.15 -1.08 -17.42
C VAL A 111 -13.23 -0.70 -18.43
N ILE A 112 -14.03 -1.68 -18.86
CA ILE A 112 -15.24 -1.46 -19.65
C ILE A 112 -16.23 -0.63 -18.82
N ASP A 113 -16.73 0.48 -19.37
CA ASP A 113 -17.62 1.43 -18.68
C ASP A 113 -17.09 1.93 -17.33
N ALA A 114 -15.87 2.47 -17.34
CA ALA A 114 -15.17 2.95 -16.15
C ALA A 114 -15.99 3.94 -15.29
N THR A 115 -16.78 4.82 -15.91
CA THR A 115 -17.61 5.82 -15.22
C THR A 115 -18.66 5.22 -14.28
N ARG A 116 -19.13 3.99 -14.56
CA ARG A 116 -20.12 3.28 -13.74
C ARG A 116 -19.49 2.19 -12.88
N ASN A 117 -18.53 1.46 -13.43
CA ASN A 117 -17.98 0.25 -12.81
C ASN A 117 -16.93 0.57 -11.74
N VAL A 118 -16.07 1.57 -11.96
CA VAL A 118 -15.04 1.99 -10.99
C VAL A 118 -15.66 2.50 -9.67
N PRO A 119 -16.62 3.45 -9.65
CA PRO A 119 -17.18 3.92 -8.39
C PRO A 119 -17.95 2.84 -7.62
N ARG A 120 -18.59 1.90 -8.33
CA ARG A 120 -19.26 0.75 -7.71
C ARG A 120 -18.27 -0.21 -7.06
N ALA A 121 -17.16 -0.51 -7.73
CA ALA A 121 -16.11 -1.35 -7.19
C ALA A 121 -15.45 -0.70 -5.97
N LEU A 122 -15.12 0.59 -6.07
CA LEU A 122 -14.53 1.37 -4.98
C LEU A 122 -15.37 1.33 -3.70
N ARG A 123 -16.67 1.58 -3.78
CA ARG A 123 -17.56 1.56 -2.61
C ARG A 123 -17.57 0.20 -1.90
N LYS A 124 -17.55 -0.91 -2.66
CA LYS A 124 -17.51 -2.28 -2.12
C LYS A 124 -16.16 -2.60 -1.47
N VAL A 125 -15.06 -2.12 -2.05
CA VAL A 125 -13.73 -2.31 -1.49
C VAL A 125 -13.58 -1.51 -0.20
N TRP A 126 -14.06 -0.26 -0.19
CA TRP A 126 -13.95 0.63 0.96
C TRP A 126 -14.69 0.09 2.19
N ILE A 127 -15.96 -0.31 2.05
CA ILE A 127 -16.72 -0.87 3.18
C ILE A 127 -16.06 -2.12 3.77
N ARG A 128 -15.47 -2.95 2.91
CA ARG A 128 -14.77 -4.17 3.31
C ARG A 128 -13.47 -3.86 4.07
N ILE A 129 -12.65 -2.93 3.57
CA ILE A 129 -11.40 -2.50 4.22
C ILE A 129 -11.72 -1.90 5.60
N THR A 130 -12.68 -0.99 5.68
CA THR A 130 -13.08 -0.34 6.93
C THR A 130 -13.57 -1.36 7.96
N LEU A 131 -14.39 -2.33 7.56
CA LEU A 131 -14.89 -3.37 8.46
C LEU A 131 -13.75 -4.21 9.04
N PHE A 132 -12.82 -4.70 8.22
CA PHE A 132 -11.72 -5.52 8.71
C PHE A 132 -10.68 -4.74 9.50
N TYR A 133 -10.44 -3.47 9.18
CA TYR A 133 -9.50 -2.64 9.93
C TYR A 133 -10.05 -2.32 11.31
N LEU A 134 -11.29 -1.87 11.40
CA LEU A 134 -11.92 -1.59 12.70
C LEU A 134 -12.11 -2.87 13.51
N GLY A 135 -12.59 -3.94 12.89
CA GLY A 135 -12.75 -5.24 13.53
C GLY A 135 -11.42 -5.83 14.00
N GLY A 136 -10.38 -5.76 13.18
CA GLY A 136 -9.05 -6.23 13.50
C GLY A 136 -8.41 -5.45 14.66
N VAL A 137 -8.48 -4.12 14.63
CA VAL A 137 -7.97 -3.27 15.72
C VAL A 137 -8.73 -3.56 17.02
N LEU A 138 -10.06 -3.64 16.96
CA LEU A 138 -10.89 -3.96 18.12
C LEU A 138 -10.49 -5.32 18.73
N VAL A 139 -10.44 -6.38 17.91
CA VAL A 139 -10.05 -7.72 18.40
C VAL A 139 -8.62 -7.72 18.92
N SER A 140 -7.68 -7.04 18.27
CA SER A 140 -6.30 -6.95 18.75
C SER A 140 -6.21 -6.27 20.12
N GLY A 141 -6.97 -5.20 20.36
CA GLY A 141 -7.01 -4.51 21.64
C GLY A 141 -7.72 -5.28 22.76
N LEU A 142 -8.60 -6.23 22.42
CA LEU A 142 -9.20 -7.14 23.41
C LEU A 142 -8.22 -8.23 23.86
N LEU A 143 -7.33 -8.66 22.96
CA LEU A 143 -6.47 -9.81 23.17
C LEU A 143 -5.15 -9.50 23.86
N VAL A 144 -4.59 -8.31 23.63
CA VAL A 144 -3.24 -7.95 24.07
C VAL A 144 -3.27 -6.63 24.84
N PRO A 145 -2.71 -6.56 26.07
CA PRO A 145 -2.58 -5.30 26.81
C PRO A 145 -1.58 -4.37 26.12
N TYR A 146 -1.74 -3.05 26.26
CA TYR A 146 -0.84 -2.09 25.62
C TYR A 146 0.61 -2.15 26.14
N ASP A 147 0.82 -2.62 27.37
CA ASP A 147 2.11 -2.67 28.08
C ASP A 147 2.87 -4.00 27.87
N ASP A 148 2.54 -4.70 26.79
CA ASP A 148 3.17 -5.97 26.47
C ASP A 148 4.62 -5.76 25.99
N PRO A 149 5.63 -6.42 26.60
CA PRO A 149 7.01 -6.29 26.16
C PRO A 149 7.23 -6.77 24.71
N PHE A 150 6.34 -7.63 24.19
CA PHE A 150 6.42 -8.10 22.79
C PHE A 150 5.82 -7.11 21.77
N LEU A 151 5.14 -6.05 22.21
CA LEU A 151 4.61 -4.97 21.36
C LEU A 151 5.59 -3.81 21.17
N ALA A 152 6.50 -3.59 22.12
CA ALA A 152 7.33 -2.39 22.17
C ALA A 152 8.40 -2.36 21.05
N LEU A 153 8.54 -1.20 20.40
CA LEU A 153 9.66 -0.90 19.50
C LEU A 153 10.96 -0.75 20.33
N GLY A 154 11.71 -1.83 20.49
CA GLY A 154 13.04 -1.76 21.10
C GLY A 154 13.64 -3.11 21.46
N GLU A 155 14.96 -3.21 21.34
CA GLU A 155 15.76 -4.30 21.89
C GLU A 155 15.58 -4.34 23.41
N SER A 156 14.58 -5.08 23.89
CA SER A 156 14.58 -5.51 25.28
C SER A 156 15.75 -6.48 25.46
N PRO A 157 16.62 -6.31 26.47
CA PRO A 157 17.75 -7.21 26.69
C PRO A 157 17.22 -8.64 26.90
N GLY A 158 17.52 -9.52 25.95
CA GLY A 158 17.06 -10.92 25.92
C GLY A 158 15.98 -11.26 24.89
N HIS A 159 15.39 -10.28 24.18
CA HIS A 159 14.37 -10.53 23.15
C HIS A 159 14.71 -9.81 21.84
N GLN A 160 15.38 -10.52 20.93
CA GLN A 160 15.78 -10.02 19.60
C GLN A 160 14.60 -9.84 18.62
N ASN A 161 13.37 -10.16 19.04
CA ASN A 161 12.17 -10.17 18.21
C ASN A 161 11.21 -9.02 18.59
N GLY A 162 11.69 -7.78 18.56
CA GLY A 162 10.98 -6.58 19.05
C GLY A 162 9.78 -6.09 18.23
N HIS A 163 9.20 -6.90 17.33
CA HIS A 163 7.99 -6.53 16.56
C HIS A 163 7.12 -7.77 16.31
N ALA A 164 6.42 -8.26 17.32
CA ALA A 164 5.45 -9.33 17.12
C ALA A 164 4.07 -8.74 16.81
N SER A 165 3.42 -9.25 15.75
CA SER A 165 2.02 -8.92 15.47
C SER A 165 1.15 -9.20 16.71
N PRO A 166 0.22 -8.32 17.11
CA PRO A 166 -0.65 -8.55 18.27
C PRO A 166 -1.38 -9.90 18.20
N PHE A 167 -1.77 -10.32 17.01
CA PHE A 167 -2.40 -11.63 16.80
C PHE A 167 -1.44 -12.79 17.05
N VAL A 168 -0.17 -12.66 16.65
CA VAL A 168 0.88 -13.66 16.91
C VAL A 168 1.14 -13.79 18.42
N ILE A 169 1.19 -12.67 19.13
CA ILE A 169 1.31 -12.64 20.60
C ILE A 169 0.10 -13.33 21.24
N ALA A 170 -1.11 -12.99 20.79
CA ALA A 170 -2.35 -13.57 21.30
C ALA A 170 -2.40 -15.10 21.11
N PHE A 171 -2.05 -15.61 19.92
CA PHE A 171 -2.02 -17.05 19.66
C PHE A 171 -0.95 -17.79 20.46
N THR A 172 0.21 -17.15 20.66
CA THR A 172 1.29 -17.70 21.48
C THR A 172 0.85 -17.82 22.94
N ARG A 173 0.18 -16.79 23.46
CA ARG A 173 -0.40 -16.77 24.81
C ARG A 173 -1.55 -17.74 25.00
N ALA A 174 -2.35 -17.97 23.96
CA ALA A 174 -3.39 -18.99 23.95
C ALA A 174 -2.84 -20.44 23.91
N GLY A 175 -1.52 -20.63 23.78
CA GLY A 175 -0.87 -21.93 23.76
C GLY A 175 -0.93 -22.64 22.41
N TRP A 176 -1.36 -21.95 21.34
CA TRP A 176 -1.50 -22.53 20.01
C TRP A 176 -0.17 -22.49 19.27
N LYS A 177 0.56 -23.61 19.21
CA LYS A 177 1.92 -23.66 18.63
C LYS A 177 1.97 -23.44 17.11
N LEU A 178 0.92 -23.84 16.39
CA LEU A 178 0.90 -23.78 14.91
C LEU A 178 0.49 -22.41 14.37
N MET A 179 -0.47 -21.74 15.03
CA MET A 179 -1.08 -20.52 14.50
C MET A 179 -0.12 -19.32 14.35
N PRO A 180 0.82 -19.04 15.27
CA PRO A 180 1.84 -18.01 15.10
C PRO A 180 2.61 -18.13 13.78
N ASN A 181 3.01 -19.35 13.42
CA ASN A 181 3.76 -19.61 12.19
C ASN A 181 2.90 -19.43 10.94
N VAL A 182 1.64 -19.88 10.97
CA VAL A 182 0.68 -19.70 9.86
C VAL A 182 0.42 -18.22 9.62
N VAL A 183 0.20 -17.43 10.67
CA VAL A 183 -0.03 -15.98 10.56
C VAL A 183 1.20 -15.28 10.01
N ASN A 184 2.39 -15.58 10.52
CA ASN A 184 3.64 -15.00 10.01
C ASN A 184 3.87 -15.34 8.53
N ALA A 185 3.66 -16.61 8.14
CA ALA A 185 3.77 -17.03 6.75
C ALA A 185 2.75 -16.30 5.85
N ALA A 186 1.50 -16.16 6.30
CA ALA A 186 0.46 -15.48 5.55
C ALA A 186 0.73 -13.96 5.42
N ILE A 187 1.29 -13.31 6.45
CA ILE A 187 1.73 -11.90 6.37
C ILE A 187 2.85 -11.74 5.34
N LEU A 188 3.87 -12.62 5.37
CA LEU A 188 4.97 -12.59 4.40
C LEU A 188 4.47 -12.80 2.97
N LEU A 189 3.60 -13.80 2.77
CA LEU A 189 2.99 -14.06 1.47
C LEU A 189 2.13 -12.87 1.00
N SER A 190 1.42 -12.22 1.93
CA SER A 190 0.61 -11.03 1.64
C SER A 190 1.48 -9.87 1.19
N ALA A 191 2.61 -9.64 1.86
CA ALA A 191 3.56 -8.58 1.58
C ALA A 191 4.24 -8.79 0.21
N LEU A 192 4.67 -10.01 -0.11
CA LEU A 192 5.26 -10.34 -1.41
C LEU A 192 4.26 -10.11 -2.55
N SER A 193 3.02 -10.55 -2.37
CA SER A 193 1.98 -10.34 -3.38
C SER A 193 1.63 -8.85 -3.55
N ALA A 194 1.52 -8.08 -2.47
CA ALA A 194 1.28 -6.63 -2.56
C ALA A 194 2.43 -5.90 -3.26
N ALA A 195 3.67 -6.22 -2.92
CA ALA A 195 4.85 -5.63 -3.55
C ALA A 195 4.90 -5.91 -5.07
N SER A 196 4.43 -7.08 -5.51
CA SER A 196 4.31 -7.39 -6.93
C SER A 196 3.26 -6.51 -7.63
N SER A 197 2.08 -6.31 -7.02
CA SER A 197 1.05 -5.40 -7.53
C SER A 197 1.56 -3.95 -7.60
N ASP A 198 2.29 -3.49 -6.58
CA ASP A 198 2.80 -2.12 -6.51
C ASP A 198 3.83 -1.83 -7.59
N ILE A 199 4.72 -2.78 -7.89
CA ILE A 199 5.68 -2.68 -9.00
C ILE A 199 4.93 -2.56 -10.33
N TYR A 200 3.90 -3.38 -10.53
CA TYR A 200 3.06 -3.35 -11.73
C TYR A 200 2.36 -2.00 -11.91
N ILE A 201 1.82 -1.42 -10.83
CA ILE A 201 1.15 -0.11 -10.86
C ILE A 201 2.15 1.03 -11.07
N SER A 202 3.32 0.97 -10.41
CA SER A 202 4.39 1.95 -10.56
C SER A 202 4.86 2.08 -12.01
N SER A 203 4.99 0.95 -12.72
CA SER A 203 5.34 0.95 -14.14
C SER A 203 4.32 1.71 -15.02
N ARG A 204 3.02 1.58 -14.71
CA ARG A 204 1.95 2.33 -15.39
C ARG A 204 1.99 3.81 -15.10
N PHE A 205 2.18 4.18 -13.84
CA PHE A 205 2.32 5.58 -13.47
C PHE A 205 3.46 6.23 -14.25
N LEU A 206 4.62 5.57 -14.31
CA LEU A 206 5.76 6.10 -15.04
C LEU A 206 5.50 6.17 -16.55
N PHE A 207 4.82 5.16 -17.12
CA PHE A 207 4.44 5.17 -18.53
C PHE A 207 3.48 6.31 -18.90
N PHE A 208 2.42 6.51 -18.10
CA PHE A 208 1.46 7.61 -18.32
C PHE A 208 2.12 8.97 -18.11
N LEU A 209 2.97 9.11 -17.11
CA LEU A 209 3.73 10.33 -16.86
C LEU A 209 4.66 10.66 -18.04
N ALA A 210 5.43 9.68 -18.53
CA ALA A 210 6.31 9.84 -19.67
C ALA A 210 5.54 10.24 -20.94
N ARG A 211 4.39 9.60 -21.19
CA ARG A 211 3.53 9.93 -22.33
C ARG A 211 2.96 11.34 -22.24
N HIS A 212 2.50 11.76 -21.06
CA HIS A 212 1.95 13.10 -20.87
C HIS A 212 3.02 14.19 -21.00
N ILE A 213 4.22 13.95 -20.44
CA ILE A 213 5.38 14.85 -20.63
C ILE A 213 5.71 14.97 -22.11
N LEU A 214 5.75 13.87 -22.86
CA LEU A 214 6.04 13.90 -24.29
C LEU A 214 4.97 14.68 -25.07
N GLU A 215 3.70 14.51 -24.74
CA GLU A 215 2.59 15.25 -25.35
C GLU A 215 2.71 16.76 -25.09
N LEU A 216 3.01 17.16 -23.85
CA LEU A 216 3.27 18.55 -23.49
C LEU A 216 4.47 19.14 -24.24
N VAL A 217 5.55 18.38 -24.39
CA VAL A 217 6.73 18.79 -25.18
C VAL A 217 6.38 18.96 -26.66
N CYS A 218 5.60 18.04 -27.24
CA CYS A 218 5.14 18.14 -28.63
C CYS A 218 4.23 19.36 -28.85
N LEU A 219 3.31 19.63 -27.92
CA LEU A 219 2.43 20.79 -27.98
C LEU A 219 3.21 22.11 -27.82
N ALA A 220 4.16 22.17 -26.88
CA ALA A 220 5.04 23.33 -26.71
C ALA A 220 5.87 23.64 -27.96
N ARG A 221 6.27 22.62 -28.73
CA ARG A 221 7.03 22.77 -29.98
C ARG A 221 6.15 23.07 -31.21
N SER A 222 4.82 23.02 -31.08
CA SER A 222 3.90 23.24 -32.21
C SER A 222 3.77 24.72 -32.56
N PRO A 223 3.93 25.12 -33.84
CA PRO A 223 3.99 26.52 -34.28
C PRO A 223 2.65 27.28 -34.22
N ASN A 224 1.52 26.60 -33.97
CA ASN A 224 0.17 27.19 -33.96
C ASN A 224 -0.44 27.34 -32.54
N THR A 225 0.40 27.45 -31.50
CA THR A 225 -0.06 27.48 -30.10
C THR A 225 -0.68 28.81 -29.65
N GLU A 226 -0.59 29.86 -30.45
CA GLU A 226 -0.91 31.23 -30.05
C GLU A 226 -2.42 31.52 -29.88
N ASN A 227 -3.30 30.74 -30.51
CA ASN A 227 -4.72 31.08 -30.62
C ASN A 227 -5.66 30.49 -29.55
N TYR A 228 -5.16 29.77 -28.54
CA TYR A 228 -6.02 29.16 -27.51
C TYR A 228 -5.62 29.64 -26.10
N PRO A 229 -6.55 30.18 -25.28
CA PRO A 229 -6.24 30.71 -23.94
C PRO A 229 -5.71 29.64 -22.96
N GLN A 230 -6.02 28.36 -23.19
CA GLN A 230 -5.46 27.23 -22.42
C GLN A 230 -3.96 26.99 -22.68
N ASN A 231 -3.38 27.54 -23.76
CA ASN A 231 -1.96 27.39 -24.09
C ASN A 231 -1.04 28.37 -23.35
N GLN A 232 -1.55 29.37 -22.62
CA GLN A 232 -0.70 30.28 -21.84
C GLN A 232 0.07 29.57 -20.72
N ILE A 233 -0.54 28.55 -20.09
CA ILE A 233 0.13 27.70 -19.09
C ILE A 233 1.21 26.83 -19.77
N LEU A 234 0.97 26.35 -20.99
CA LEU A 234 1.96 25.63 -21.80
C LEU A 234 3.15 26.50 -22.20
N THR A 235 2.90 27.76 -22.58
CA THR A 235 3.95 28.73 -22.92
C THR A 235 4.76 29.14 -21.69
N ALA A 236 4.15 29.18 -20.50
CA ALA A 236 4.85 29.38 -19.22
C ALA A 236 5.70 28.16 -18.80
N MET A 237 5.28 26.95 -19.18
CA MET A 237 6.02 25.70 -18.90
C MET A 237 7.12 25.37 -19.92
N LYS A 238 7.16 26.04 -21.07
CA LYS A 238 8.19 25.88 -22.13
C LYS A 238 9.63 25.76 -21.61
N PRO A 239 10.14 26.69 -20.78
CA PRO A 239 11.52 26.61 -20.28
C PRO A 239 11.76 25.40 -19.37
N LEU A 240 10.77 24.99 -18.57
CA LEU A 240 10.86 23.79 -17.74
C LEU A 240 10.91 22.53 -18.59
N THR A 241 10.07 22.44 -19.63
CA THR A 241 10.06 21.30 -20.55
C THR A 241 11.33 21.20 -21.39
N GLU A 242 11.88 22.31 -21.88
CA GLU A 242 13.15 22.31 -22.63
C GLU A 242 14.33 21.93 -21.74
N THR A 243 14.36 22.42 -20.50
CA THR A 243 15.41 22.06 -19.52
C THR A 243 15.35 20.57 -19.15
N LEU A 244 14.14 20.03 -18.95
CA LEU A 244 13.93 18.60 -18.68
C LEU A 244 14.35 17.73 -19.86
N VAL A 245 13.95 18.07 -21.08
CA VAL A 245 14.31 17.32 -22.31
C VAL A 245 15.83 17.33 -22.53
N THR A 246 16.50 18.46 -22.29
CA THR A 246 17.95 18.58 -22.45
C THR A 246 18.71 17.78 -21.38
N ARG A 247 18.21 17.72 -20.15
CA ARG A 247 18.85 16.99 -19.03
C ARG A 247 18.54 15.49 -18.98
N THR A 248 17.36 15.05 -19.40
CA THR A 248 16.93 13.64 -19.24
C THR A 248 17.07 12.79 -20.50
N LEU A 249 16.90 13.36 -21.69
CA LEU A 249 16.85 12.58 -22.94
C LEU A 249 18.09 12.75 -23.82
N GLY A 250 18.94 13.77 -23.57
CA GLY A 250 20.15 14.01 -24.37
C GLY A 250 19.91 14.27 -25.87
N LEU A 251 18.65 14.43 -26.28
CA LEU A 251 18.23 14.59 -27.67
C LEU A 251 18.46 16.04 -28.11
N ARG A 252 19.72 16.39 -28.37
CA ARG A 252 20.13 17.75 -28.75
C ARG A 252 19.71 18.14 -30.17
N ASN A 253 19.48 17.19 -31.10
CA ASN A 253 19.24 17.50 -32.53
C ASN A 253 18.61 16.32 -33.32
N GLN A 254 17.29 16.08 -33.27
CA GLN A 254 16.61 15.22 -34.25
C GLN A 254 15.32 15.91 -34.75
N PRO A 255 15.31 16.46 -35.98
CA PRO A 255 14.10 16.96 -36.60
C PRO A 255 13.35 15.82 -37.31
N SER A 256 12.03 15.94 -37.37
CA SER A 256 11.20 15.31 -38.42
C SER A 256 10.88 13.81 -38.33
N TYR A 257 10.18 13.34 -37.30
CA TYR A 257 9.43 12.07 -37.39
C TYR A 257 8.09 12.13 -36.62
N LEU A 258 7.12 12.91 -37.13
CA LEU A 258 5.77 13.00 -36.58
C LEU A 258 4.75 12.76 -37.70
N ILE A 259 4.03 11.64 -37.67
CA ILE A 259 2.85 11.42 -38.52
C ILE A 259 1.63 11.84 -37.71
N ARG A 260 0.88 12.82 -38.22
CA ARG A 260 -0.40 13.25 -37.68
C ARG A 260 -1.49 12.30 -38.17
N LEU A 261 -2.02 11.44 -37.30
CA LEU A 261 -3.22 10.65 -37.60
C LEU A 261 -4.47 11.37 -37.07
N PRO A 262 -5.65 11.20 -37.71
CA PRO A 262 -6.90 11.82 -37.27
C PRO A 262 -7.27 11.34 -35.86
N GLY A 263 -7.63 12.28 -34.97
CA GLY A 263 -7.97 11.99 -33.57
C GLY A 263 -7.05 12.61 -32.50
N ASN A 264 -6.23 13.61 -32.86
CA ASN A 264 -5.44 14.41 -31.90
C ASN A 264 -4.48 13.60 -31.00
N LYS A 265 -3.93 12.49 -31.50
CA LYS A 265 -2.93 11.67 -30.80
C LYS A 265 -1.59 11.73 -31.54
N TYR A 266 -0.51 12.05 -30.82
CA TYR A 266 0.86 12.03 -31.33
C TYR A 266 1.58 10.78 -30.78
N TYR A 267 2.29 10.05 -31.65
CA TYR A 267 3.12 8.91 -31.26
C TYR A 267 4.49 9.02 -31.94
N LEU A 268 5.54 8.63 -31.22
CA LEU A 268 6.87 8.36 -31.79
C LEU A 268 6.82 7.00 -32.49
N ARG A 269 7.27 6.93 -33.74
CA ARG A 269 7.39 5.65 -34.48
C ARG A 269 8.47 4.79 -33.79
N PRO A 270 8.17 3.56 -33.33
CA PRO A 270 9.23 2.64 -32.92
C PRO A 270 10.02 2.20 -34.18
N ARG A 271 11.34 2.00 -34.03
CA ARG A 271 12.23 1.56 -35.11
C ARG A 271 11.77 0.25 -35.73
#